data_AF-A0A935VGY3-F1
#
_entry.id   AF-A0A935VGY3-F1
#
_cell.length_a   1.000
_cell.length_b   1.000
_cell.length_c   1.000
_cell.angle_alpha   90.00
_cell.angle_beta   90.00
_cell.angle_gamma   90.00
#
_symmetry.space_group_name_H-M   'P 1'
#
loop_
_entity.id
_entity.type
_entity.pdbx_description
1 polymer ?
#
loop_
_entity_poly.entity_id
_entity_poly.type
_entity_poly.pdbx_seq_one_letter_code
_entity_poly.pdbx_strand_id
1 'polypeptide(L)'
;MIAISKAVFFILFGINSLLVLFSLFSFFNLLLDPYKKLSEGLILLSGGIIIAVGLFLAYQYGYSSSDFMKGVIILVSSFVIALVWIVIGLFFFNGPLHWQ
;
A
#
# COMPACT_ATOMS: atom_id res chain seq x y z
N MET A 1 6.76 -26.73 -4.96
CA MET A 1 6.10 -25.69 -4.15
C MET A 1 6.99 -24.49 -3.85
N ILE A 2 8.22 -24.68 -3.34
CA ILE A 2 9.14 -23.58 -2.93
C ILE A 2 9.45 -22.59 -4.07
N ALA A 3 9.63 -23.08 -5.30
CA ALA A 3 9.89 -22.22 -6.47
C ALA A 3 8.69 -21.33 -6.82
N ILE A 4 7.46 -21.86 -6.69
CA ILE A 4 6.22 -21.12 -6.99
C ILE A 4 6.01 -20.03 -5.94
N SER A 5 6.15 -20.35 -4.64
CA SER A 5 6.01 -19.35 -3.56
C SER A 5 7.04 -18.23 -3.67
N LYS A 6 8.27 -18.55 -4.09
CA LYS A 6 9.32 -17.56 -4.31
C LYS A 6 9.00 -16.63 -5.49
N ALA A 7 8.51 -17.18 -6.61
CA ALA A 7 8.08 -16.37 -7.75
C ALA A 7 6.92 -15.43 -7.38
N VAL A 8 5.90 -15.96 -6.70
CA VAL A 8 4.74 -15.17 -6.23
C VAL A 8 5.19 -14.07 -5.27
N PHE A 9 6.11 -14.36 -4.35
CA PHE A 9 6.67 -13.36 -3.45
C PHE A 9 7.30 -12.18 -4.20
N PHE A 10 8.19 -12.43 -5.16
CA PHE A 10 8.85 -11.35 -5.89
C PHE A 10 7.90 -10.53 -6.77
N ILE A 11 6.91 -11.19 -7.39
CA ILE A 11 5.87 -10.50 -8.17
C ILE A 11 5.08 -9.55 -7.25
N LEU A 12 4.58 -10.05 -6.12
CA LEU A 12 3.83 -9.25 -5.15
C LEU A 12 4.68 -8.16 -4.52
N PHE A 13 5.95 -8.44 -4.23
CA PHE A 13 6.88 -7.45 -3.68
C PHE A 13 7.10 -6.31 -4.68
N GLY A 14 7.27 -6.64 -5.96
CA GLY A 14 7.39 -5.66 -7.04
C GLY A 14 6.13 -4.80 -7.18
N ILE A 15 4.95 -5.41 -7.22
CA ILE A 15 3.67 -4.70 -7.31
C ILE A 15 3.48 -3.75 -6.12
N ASN A 16 3.68 -4.24 -4.89
CA ASN A 16 3.54 -3.41 -3.69
C ASN A 16 4.56 -2.26 -3.67
N SER A 17 5.80 -2.50 -4.13
CA SER A 17 6.80 -1.43 -4.25
C SER A 17 6.37 -0.35 -5.24
N LEU A 18 5.81 -0.74 -6.39
CA LEU A 18 5.27 0.20 -7.37
C LEU A 18 4.09 0.99 -6.81
N LEU A 19 3.22 0.37 -6.01
CA LEU A 19 2.10 1.06 -5.34
C LEU A 19 2.57 2.09 -4.32
N VAL A 20 3.64 1.80 -3.56
CA VAL A 20 4.25 2.77 -2.64
C VAL A 20 4.79 3.96 -3.42
N LEU A 21 5.54 3.72 -4.49
CA LEU A 21 6.05 4.79 -5.35
C LEU A 21 4.92 5.61 -5.96
N PHE A 22 3.90 4.96 -6.50
CA PHE A 22 2.71 5.62 -7.04
C PHE A 22 2.03 6.50 -5.99
N SER A 23 1.90 6.02 -4.75
CA SER A 23 1.28 6.77 -3.65
C SER A 23 2.10 8.01 -3.26
N LEU A 24 3.43 7.87 -3.20
CA LEU A 24 4.34 8.99 -2.94
C LEU A 24 4.27 10.04 -4.07
N PHE A 25 4.39 9.61 -5.33
CA PHE A 25 4.30 10.50 -6.48
C PHE A 25 2.94 11.20 -6.55
N SER A 26 1.86 10.48 -6.29
CA SER A 26 0.50 11.04 -6.27
C SER A 26 0.35 12.09 -5.18
N PHE A 27 0.90 11.84 -3.97
CA PHE A 27 0.92 12.84 -2.90
C PHE A 27 1.66 14.12 -3.31
N PHE A 28 2.87 14.01 -3.87
CA PHE A 28 3.62 15.19 -4.32
C PHE A 28 2.92 15.95 -5.43
N ASN A 29 2.29 15.25 -6.37
CA ASN A 29 1.51 15.87 -7.44
C ASN A 29 0.30 16.64 -6.87
N LEU A 30 -0.43 16.03 -5.92
CA LEU A 30 -1.58 16.66 -5.27
C LEU A 30 -1.19 17.83 -4.34
N LEU A 31 0.03 17.83 -3.80
CA LEU A 31 0.54 18.90 -2.94
C LEU A 31 0.88 20.17 -3.75
N LEU A 32 1.24 20.01 -5.03
CA LEU A 32 1.60 21.10 -5.93
C LEU A 32 0.42 21.67 -6.73
N ASP A 33 -0.73 21.00 -6.68
CA ASP A 33 -1.94 21.40 -7.42
C ASP A 33 -2.89 22.19 -6.51
N PRO A 34 -2.97 23.54 -6.64
CA PRO A 34 -3.77 24.38 -5.76
C PRO A 34 -5.28 24.17 -5.91
N TYR A 35 -5.73 23.45 -6.95
CA TYR A 35 -7.13 23.17 -7.21
C TYR A 35 -7.62 21.84 -6.65
N LYS A 36 -6.72 21.01 -6.09
CA LYS A 36 -7.05 19.68 -5.57
C LYS A 36 -7.06 19.62 -4.06
N LYS A 37 -7.89 18.73 -3.52
CA LYS A 37 -8.02 18.54 -2.08
C LYS A 37 -6.81 17.78 -1.54
N LEU A 38 -6.01 18.46 -0.74
CA LEU A 38 -4.84 17.89 -0.05
C LEU A 38 -5.20 16.67 0.81
N SER A 39 -6.45 16.54 1.27
CA SER A 39 -6.98 15.37 1.97
C SER A 39 -6.85 14.07 1.16
N GLU A 40 -7.09 14.10 -0.15
CA GLU A 40 -6.92 12.92 -1.03
C GLU A 40 -5.46 12.46 -1.05
N GLY A 41 -4.54 13.42 -1.11
CA GLY A 41 -3.11 13.15 -1.06
C GLY A 41 -2.69 12.50 0.25
N LEU A 42 -3.18 12.98 1.38
CA LEU A 42 -2.87 12.42 2.69
C LEU A 42 -3.42 10.99 2.87
N ILE A 43 -4.60 10.70 2.33
CA ILE A 43 -5.19 9.35 2.35
C ILE A 43 -4.34 8.39 1.52
N LEU A 44 -3.94 8.79 0.31
CA LEU A 44 -3.07 7.98 -0.54
C LEU A 44 -1.68 7.78 0.10
N LEU A 45 -1.11 8.83 0.70
CA LEU A 45 0.18 8.75 1.38
C LEU A 45 0.14 7.77 2.56
N SER A 46 -0.88 7.86 3.41
CA SER A 46 -1.03 6.96 4.56
C SER A 46 -1.27 5.51 4.12
N GLY A 47 -2.06 5.28 3.07
CA GLY A 47 -2.17 3.96 2.42
C GLY A 47 -0.83 3.43 1.91
N GLY A 48 -0.02 4.28 1.27
CA GLY A 48 1.33 3.95 0.84
C GLY A 48 2.27 3.60 1.99
N ILE A 49 2.19 4.30 3.12
CA ILE A 49 2.99 4.00 4.33
C ILE A 49 2.63 2.60 4.88
N ILE A 50 1.34 2.24 4.92
CA ILE A 50 0.91 0.90 5.35
C ILE A 50 1.54 -0.19 4.47
N ILE A 51 1.54 0.00 3.15
CA ILE A 51 2.18 -0.93 2.21
C ILE A 51 3.70 -0.97 2.41
N ALA A 52 4.35 0.17 2.66
CA ALA A 52 5.79 0.24 2.90
C ALA A 52 6.20 -0.53 4.16
N VAL A 53 5.42 -0.42 5.25
CA VAL A 53 5.60 -1.24 6.45
C VAL A 53 5.41 -2.73 6.14
N GLY A 54 4.39 -3.07 5.34
CA GLY A 54 4.16 -4.42 4.85
C GLY A 54 5.36 -5.00 4.08
N LEU A 55 5.96 -4.21 3.17
CA LEU A 55 7.16 -4.60 2.42
C LEU A 55 8.35 -4.85 3.34
N PHE A 56 8.57 -3.98 4.33
CA PHE A 56 9.64 -4.16 5.32
C PHE A 56 9.47 -5.47 6.11
N LEU A 57 8.26 -5.73 6.60
CA LEU A 57 7.94 -6.95 7.34
C LEU A 57 8.04 -8.19 6.44
N ALA A 58 7.57 -8.12 5.19
CA ALA A 58 7.67 -9.22 4.23
C ALA A 58 9.14 -9.55 3.89
N TYR A 59 10.01 -8.54 3.84
CA TYR A 59 11.45 -8.75 3.67
C TYR A 59 12.06 -9.44 4.89
N GLN A 60 11.79 -8.95 6.11
CA GLN A 60 12.33 -9.53 7.34
C GLN A 60 11.82 -10.95 7.61
N TYR A 61 10.52 -11.17 7.52
CA TYR A 61 9.90 -12.44 7.90
C TYR A 61 9.70 -13.40 6.74
N GLY A 62 9.88 -12.97 5.49
CA GLY A 62 9.74 -13.82 4.30
C GLY A 62 11.05 -14.09 3.58
N TYR A 63 11.84 -13.05 3.25
CA TYR A 63 13.10 -13.22 2.53
C TYR A 63 14.24 -13.65 3.46
N SER A 64 14.45 -12.94 4.58
CA SER A 64 15.56 -13.21 5.52
C SER A 64 15.45 -14.58 6.21
N SER A 65 14.22 -15.00 6.52
CA SER A 65 13.89 -16.31 7.11
C SER A 65 13.80 -17.45 6.10
N SER A 66 13.90 -17.16 4.80
CA SER A 66 13.61 -18.08 3.68
C SER A 66 12.18 -18.70 3.68
N ASP A 67 11.25 -18.11 4.43
CA ASP A 67 9.83 -18.51 4.50
C ASP A 67 8.97 -17.62 3.58
N PHE A 68 9.09 -17.85 2.28
CA PHE A 68 8.40 -17.05 1.26
C PHE A 68 6.87 -17.06 1.38
N MET A 69 6.28 -18.11 1.96
CA MET A 69 4.83 -18.19 2.15
C MET A 69 4.36 -17.17 3.19
N LYS A 70 5.07 -17.03 4.31
CA LYS A 70 4.80 -15.96 5.29
C LYS A 70 4.96 -14.58 4.67
N GLY A 71 6.01 -14.38 3.87
CA GLY A 71 6.22 -13.14 3.12
C GLY A 71 5.03 -12.79 2.22
N VAL A 72 4.50 -13.75 1.47
CA VAL A 72 3.32 -13.58 0.62
C VAL A 72 2.08 -13.19 1.43
N ILE A 73 1.83 -13.87 2.56
CA ILE A 73 0.69 -13.57 3.43
C ILE A 73 0.79 -12.13 3.96
N ILE A 74 1.99 -11.69 4.36
CA ILE A 74 2.22 -10.33 4.83
C ILE A 74 1.92 -9.31 3.72
N LEU A 75 2.44 -9.53 2.50
CA LEU A 75 2.22 -8.63 1.36
C LEU A 75 0.74 -8.51 0.99
N VAL A 76 0.01 -9.63 0.96
CA VAL A 76 -1.43 -9.63 0.69
C VAL A 76 -2.19 -8.91 1.80
N SER A 77 -1.83 -9.18 3.06
CA SER A 77 -2.49 -8.55 4.22
C SER A 77 -2.27 -7.04 4.24
N SER A 78 -1.04 -6.57 4.00
CA SER A 78 -0.74 -5.14 3.94
C SER A 78 -1.49 -4.45 2.81
N PHE A 79 -1.63 -5.09 1.65
CA PHE A 79 -2.40 -4.56 0.53
C PHE A 79 -3.89 -4.43 0.90
N VAL A 80 -4.48 -5.46 1.51
CA VAL A 80 -5.90 -5.44 1.94
C VAL A 80 -6.14 -4.35 2.98
N ILE A 81 -5.26 -4.24 3.99
CA ILE A 81 -5.38 -3.20 5.03
C ILE A 81 -5.27 -1.81 4.41
N ALA A 82 -4.32 -1.58 3.51
CA ALA A 82 -4.18 -0.30 2.81
C ALA A 82 -5.42 0.02 1.95
N LEU A 83 -5.98 -0.98 1.26
CA LEU A 83 -7.20 -0.81 0.47
C LEU A 83 -8.39 -0.42 1.35
N VAL A 84 -8.61 -1.13 2.46
CA VAL A 84 -9.67 -0.81 3.42
C VAL A 84 -9.50 0.61 3.97
N TRP A 85 -8.26 0.99 4.33
CA TRP A 85 -7.95 2.34 4.80
C TRP A 85 -8.27 3.40 3.76
N ILE A 86 -7.84 3.21 2.50
CA ILE A 86 -8.09 4.16 1.41
C ILE A 86 -9.60 4.30 1.16
N VAL A 87 -10.34 3.19 1.15
CA VAL A 87 -11.80 3.21 0.97
C VAL A 87 -12.46 4.01 2.09
N ILE A 88 -12.13 3.73 3.35
CA ILE A 88 -12.65 4.48 4.51
C ILE A 88 -12.28 5.96 4.38
N GLY A 89 -11.00 6.27 4.13
CA GLY A 89 -10.54 7.65 4.00
C GLY A 89 -11.29 8.42 2.92
N LEU A 90 -11.48 7.81 1.75
CA LEU A 90 -12.23 8.44 0.66
C LEU A 90 -13.70 8.64 1.04
N PHE A 91 -14.38 7.66 1.63
CA PHE A 91 -15.79 7.80 2.02
C PHE A 91 -16.03 8.87 3.09
N PHE A 92 -15.15 8.98 4.10
CA PHE A 92 -15.34 9.88 5.24
C PHE A 92 -14.83 11.30 5.02
N PHE A 93 -13.75 11.49 4.25
CA PHE A 93 -13.14 12.82 4.08
C PHE A 93 -13.44 13.46 2.72
N ASN A 94 -13.74 12.67 1.68
CA ASN A 94 -14.02 13.18 0.34
C ASN A 94 -15.32 12.64 -0.28
N GLY A 95 -16.03 11.76 0.42
CA GLY A 95 -17.24 11.10 -0.03
C GLY A 95 -18.52 11.76 0.48
N PRO A 96 -19.69 11.20 0.14
CA PRO A 96 -21.00 11.78 0.41
C PRO A 96 -21.31 11.96 1.90
N LEU A 97 -20.63 11.22 2.79
CA LEU A 97 -20.78 11.37 4.25
C LEU A 97 -20.17 12.68 4.77
N HIS A 98 -19.22 13.28 4.05
CA HIS A 98 -18.68 14.61 4.37
C HIS A 98 -19.55 15.75 3.81
N TRP A 99 -20.49 15.42 2.92
CA TRP A 99 -21.39 16.39 2.28
C TRP A 99 -22.73 16.51 3.01
N GLN A 100 -22.94 15.72 4.08
CA GLN A 100 -23.97 15.92 5.09
C GLN A 100 -23.41 16.78 6.22
#